data_AF-A0A0F9J0Q6-F1
#
_entry.id   AF-A0A0F9J0Q6-F1
#
_cell.length_a   1.000
_cell.length_b   1.000
_cell.length_c   1.000
_cell.angle_alpha   90.00
_cell.angle_beta   90.00
_cell.angle_gamma   90.00
#
_symmetry.space_group_name_H-M   'P 1'
#
loop_
_entity.id
_entity.type
_entity.pdbx_description
1 polymer ?
#
loop_
_entity_poly.entity_id
_entity_poly.type
_entity_poly.pdbx_seq_one_letter_code
_entity_poly.pdbx_strand_id
1 'polypeptide(L)'
;MGSNVSAYPWRALIENQGVEVGESGDQLTAICPFCRHHRNSFYLSPDKGLWICKVCGRKGNGPKLISLLLGVSYRQAAEMLEARAIPYADEKPEKRVIRLRLPREFEPLTLPEGVGNKRFWRYAKRRRLTPELVEAYDIGFCRSGMYSGRLVIPFYWKDELVSFFARDITNKQSRKVMSPL
;
A
#
# COMPACT_ATOMS: atom_id res chain seq x y z
N MET A 1 -35.86 -15.10 -2.13
CA MET A 1 -35.72 -13.69 -1.72
C MET A 1 -34.76 -13.04 -2.68
N GLY A 2 -35.27 -12.30 -3.66
CA GLY A 2 -34.44 -11.70 -4.71
C GLY A 2 -33.63 -10.56 -4.10
N SER A 3 -32.31 -10.70 -4.08
CA SER A 3 -31.41 -9.61 -3.74
C SER A 3 -31.70 -8.46 -4.74
N ASN A 4 -32.17 -7.32 -4.22
CA ASN A 4 -32.49 -6.16 -5.05
C ASN A 4 -31.18 -5.40 -5.34
N VAL A 5 -30.33 -6.02 -6.16
CA VAL A 5 -28.98 -5.60 -6.51
C VAL A 5 -28.98 -4.25 -7.23
N SER A 6 -30.02 -3.96 -8.01
CA SER A 6 -30.20 -2.69 -8.72
C SER A 6 -30.39 -1.51 -7.76
N ALA A 7 -31.02 -1.72 -6.60
CA ALA A 7 -31.26 -0.67 -5.61
C ALA A 7 -30.03 -0.37 -4.73
N TYR A 8 -28.92 -1.08 -4.90
CA TYR A 8 -27.68 -0.77 -4.19
C TYR A 8 -27.04 0.49 -4.77
N PRO A 9 -26.54 1.42 -3.93
CA PRO A 9 -25.94 2.68 -4.38
C PRO A 9 -24.53 2.52 -5.01
N TRP A 10 -24.45 1.80 -6.13
CA TRP A 10 -23.20 1.47 -6.82
C TRP A 10 -22.35 2.68 -7.20
N ARG A 11 -23.00 3.75 -7.69
CA ARG A 11 -22.34 4.99 -8.08
C ARG A 11 -21.56 5.59 -6.91
N ALA A 12 -22.24 5.81 -5.78
CA ALA A 12 -21.62 6.37 -4.58
C ALA A 12 -20.51 5.46 -4.02
N LEU A 13 -20.66 4.13 -4.07
CA LEU A 13 -19.60 3.21 -3.67
C LEU A 13 -18.31 3.41 -4.49
N ILE A 14 -18.46 3.61 -5.81
CA ILE A 14 -17.34 3.80 -6.73
C ILE A 14 -16.75 5.21 -6.57
N GLU A 15 -17.59 6.24 -6.46
CA GLU A 15 -17.16 7.64 -6.25
C GLU A 15 -16.36 7.79 -4.93
N ASN A 16 -16.72 7.05 -3.88
CA ASN A 16 -15.96 6.99 -2.61
C ASN A 16 -14.53 6.46 -2.77
N GLN A 17 -14.18 5.87 -3.91
CA GLN A 17 -12.81 5.46 -4.23
C GLN A 17 -11.96 6.60 -4.82
N GLY A 18 -12.53 7.81 -4.95
CA GLY A 18 -11.88 8.98 -5.53
C GLY A 18 -11.76 8.92 -7.05
N VAL A 19 -12.72 8.28 -7.72
CA VAL A 19 -12.80 8.22 -9.18
C VAL A 19 -14.12 8.79 -9.66
N GLU A 20 -14.08 9.48 -10.79
CA GLU A 20 -15.29 9.94 -11.48
C GLU A 20 -16.01 8.76 -12.14
N VAL A 21 -17.35 8.76 -12.03
CA VAL A 21 -18.21 7.72 -12.59
C VAL A 21 -19.05 8.30 -13.72
N GLY A 22 -18.83 7.79 -14.93
CA GLY A 22 -19.67 8.02 -16.10
C GLY A 22 -20.65 6.88 -16.34
N GLU A 23 -21.41 6.99 -17.42
CA GLU A 23 -22.38 6.00 -17.88
C GLU A 23 -22.13 5.61 -19.33
N SER A 24 -22.43 4.36 -19.67
CA SER A 24 -22.34 3.81 -21.02
C SER A 24 -23.50 2.83 -21.23
N GLY A 25 -24.64 3.34 -21.71
CA GLY A 25 -25.91 2.60 -21.66
C GLY A 25 -26.29 2.32 -20.22
N ASP A 26 -26.75 1.10 -19.93
CA ASP A 26 -27.19 0.69 -18.58
C ASP A 26 -26.01 0.28 -17.66
N GLN A 27 -24.79 0.74 -17.95
CA GLN A 27 -23.58 0.42 -17.19
C GLN A 27 -22.91 1.67 -16.65
N LEU A 28 -22.46 1.60 -15.41
CA LEU A 28 -21.52 2.56 -14.84
C LEU A 28 -20.12 2.29 -15.39
N THR A 29 -19.42 3.34 -15.77
CA THR A 29 -18.03 3.27 -16.24
C THR A 29 -17.13 4.21 -15.44
N ALA A 30 -15.92 3.77 -15.13
CA ALA A 30 -14.95 4.55 -14.37
C ALA A 30 -13.51 4.14 -14.66
N ILE A 31 -12.56 4.93 -14.20
CA ILE A 31 -11.19 4.46 -13.98
C ILE A 31 -11.24 3.29 -13.01
N CYS A 32 -10.52 2.21 -13.34
CA CYS A 32 -10.52 1.03 -12.48
C CYS A 32 -9.87 1.35 -11.13
N PRO A 33 -10.60 1.20 -10.00
CA PRO A 33 -10.07 1.53 -8.67
C PRO A 33 -8.90 0.61 -8.25
N PHE A 34 -8.73 -0.52 -8.95
CA PHE A 34 -7.70 -1.52 -8.65
C PHE A 34 -6.38 -1.30 -9.39
N CYS A 35 -6.41 -1.06 -10.71
CA CYS A 35 -5.20 -0.88 -11.51
C CYS A 35 -4.92 0.57 -11.91
N ARG A 36 -5.88 1.48 -11.69
CA ARG A 36 -5.78 2.92 -11.97
C ARG A 36 -5.18 3.24 -13.33
N HIS A 37 -5.51 2.44 -14.35
CA HIS A 37 -5.12 2.72 -15.72
C HIS A 37 -5.80 4.03 -16.18
N HIS A 38 -5.08 4.87 -16.94
CA HIS A 38 -5.51 6.21 -17.36
C HIS A 38 -6.80 6.27 -18.22
N ARG A 39 -7.41 5.12 -18.54
CA ARG A 39 -8.65 5.05 -19.33
C ARG A 39 -9.76 4.46 -18.47
N ASN A 40 -10.99 4.93 -18.71
CA ASN A 40 -12.19 4.29 -18.19
C ASN A 40 -12.24 2.86 -18.69
N SER A 41 -11.97 1.94 -17.79
CA SER A 41 -11.73 0.53 -18.10
C SER A 41 -12.54 -0.39 -17.20
N PHE A 42 -13.15 0.16 -16.15
CA PHE A 42 -14.07 -0.51 -15.26
C PHE A 42 -15.50 -0.30 -15.74
N TYR A 43 -16.25 -1.39 -15.80
CA TYR A 43 -17.65 -1.42 -16.18
C TYR A 43 -18.42 -2.20 -15.13
N LEU A 44 -19.53 -1.65 -14.65
CA LEU A 44 -20.44 -2.29 -13.72
C LEU A 44 -21.87 -2.19 -14.25
N SER A 45 -22.59 -3.30 -14.25
CA SER A 45 -24.04 -3.33 -14.49
C SER A 45 -24.76 -3.24 -13.15
N PRO A 46 -25.42 -2.13 -12.81
CA PRO A 46 -26.12 -1.96 -11.53
C PRO A 46 -27.16 -3.06 -11.29
N ASP A 47 -27.92 -3.42 -12.33
CA ASP A 47 -28.99 -4.41 -12.21
C ASP A 47 -28.48 -5.82 -11.92
N LYS A 48 -27.34 -6.18 -12.51
CA LYS A 48 -26.75 -7.51 -12.36
C LYS A 48 -25.75 -7.57 -11.21
N GLY A 49 -25.27 -6.42 -10.73
CA GLY A 49 -24.12 -6.30 -9.82
C GLY A 49 -22.85 -6.94 -10.38
N LEU A 50 -22.77 -7.13 -11.69
CA LEU A 50 -21.61 -7.74 -12.35
C LEU A 50 -20.69 -6.64 -12.84
N TRP A 51 -19.39 -6.85 -12.64
CA TRP A 51 -18.38 -5.89 -13.02
C TRP A 51 -17.14 -6.54 -13.63
N ILE A 52 -16.45 -5.77 -14.45
CA ILE A 52 -15.19 -6.17 -15.09
C ILE A 52 -14.32 -4.96 -15.37
N CYS A 53 -13.01 -5.11 -15.17
CA CYS A 53 -12.01 -4.25 -15.76
C CYS A 53 -11.47 -4.87 -17.05
N LYS A 54 -11.64 -4.18 -18.18
CA LYS A 54 -11.18 -4.65 -19.50
C LYS A 54 -9.65 -4.58 -19.69
N VAL A 55 -8.93 -3.91 -18.78
CA VAL A 55 -7.46 -3.77 -18.84
C VAL A 55 -6.76 -4.80 -17.94
N CYS A 56 -7.08 -4.85 -16.64
CA CYS A 56 -6.42 -5.79 -15.72
C CYS A 56 -7.14 -7.14 -15.57
N GLY A 57 -8.28 -7.32 -16.24
CA GLY A 57 -9.03 -8.59 -16.27
C GLY A 57 -9.79 -8.93 -14.97
N ARG A 58 -9.65 -8.13 -13.90
CA ARG A 58 -10.42 -8.35 -12.66
C ARG A 58 -11.91 -8.24 -12.94
N LYS A 59 -12.68 -9.19 -12.41
CA LYS A 59 -14.13 -9.28 -12.57
C LYS A 59 -14.78 -9.99 -11.40
N GLY A 60 -16.09 -9.80 -11.23
CA GLY A 60 -16.84 -10.41 -10.15
C GLY A 60 -18.30 -10.00 -10.09
N ASN A 61 -18.94 -10.41 -9.00
CA ASN A 61 -20.27 -9.99 -8.58
C ASN A 61 -20.19 -8.88 -7.53
N GLY A 62 -21.36 -8.38 -7.11
CA GLY A 62 -21.51 -7.25 -6.20
C GLY A 62 -20.80 -7.45 -4.85
N PRO A 63 -21.03 -8.56 -4.12
CA PRO A 63 -20.35 -8.80 -2.85
C PRO A 63 -18.83 -8.88 -3.00
N LYS A 64 -18.32 -9.45 -4.10
CA LYS A 64 -16.88 -9.45 -4.38
C LYS A 64 -16.36 -8.03 -4.64
N LEU A 65 -17.12 -7.16 -5.29
CA LEU A 65 -16.73 -5.76 -5.46
C LEU A 65 -16.64 -5.05 -4.11
N ILE A 66 -17.71 -5.11 -3.33
CA ILE A 66 -17.83 -4.46 -2.02
C ILE A 66 -16.70 -4.92 -1.09
N SER A 67 -16.46 -6.24 -1.02
CA SER A 67 -15.37 -6.82 -0.23
C SER A 67 -13.99 -6.28 -0.65
N LEU A 68 -13.72 -6.20 -1.96
CA LEU A 68 -12.45 -5.71 -2.47
C LEU A 68 -12.26 -4.20 -2.29
N LEU A 69 -13.32 -3.40 -2.39
CA LEU A 69 -13.24 -1.94 -2.23
C LEU A 69 -13.17 -1.52 -0.76
N LEU A 70 -13.91 -2.20 0.13
CA LEU A 70 -14.02 -1.84 1.53
C LEU A 70 -13.11 -2.65 2.45
N GLY A 71 -12.47 -3.71 1.95
CA GLY A 71 -11.59 -4.58 2.76
C GLY A 71 -12.34 -5.44 3.78
N VAL A 72 -13.64 -5.67 3.59
CA VAL A 72 -14.49 -6.49 4.47
C VAL A 72 -14.56 -7.94 3.98
N SER A 73 -14.98 -8.87 4.85
CA SER A 73 -15.21 -10.25 4.44
C SER A 73 -16.34 -10.35 3.40
N TYR A 74 -16.34 -11.42 2.57
CA TYR A 74 -17.39 -11.65 1.58
C TYR A 74 -18.79 -11.73 2.22
N ARG A 75 -18.89 -12.31 3.42
CA ARG A 75 -20.13 -12.39 4.19
C ARG A 75 -20.66 -11.00 4.56
N GLN A 76 -19.82 -10.16 5.16
CA GLN A 76 -20.17 -8.77 5.49
C GLN A 76 -20.55 -7.98 4.23
N ALA A 77 -19.85 -8.20 3.12
CA ALA A 77 -20.18 -7.57 1.85
C ALA A 77 -21.56 -7.99 1.30
N ALA A 78 -21.94 -9.25 1.48
CA ALA A 78 -23.28 -9.74 1.11
C ALA A 78 -24.36 -9.13 2.01
N GLU A 79 -24.11 -9.07 3.32
CA GLU A 79 -25.01 -8.41 4.29
C GLU A 79 -25.18 -6.91 3.98
N MET A 80 -24.10 -6.21 3.64
CA MET A 80 -24.13 -4.80 3.20
C MET A 80 -24.95 -4.61 1.93
N LEU A 81 -24.80 -5.52 0.95
CA LEU A 81 -25.55 -5.49 -0.29
C LEU A 81 -27.06 -5.63 -0.03
N GLU A 82 -27.45 -6.56 0.85
CA GLU A 82 -28.84 -6.75 1.25
C GLU A 82 -29.40 -5.56 2.04
N ALA A 83 -28.61 -5.03 2.97
CA ALA A 83 -28.95 -3.85 3.77
C ALA A 83 -28.95 -2.53 2.96
N ARG A 84 -28.46 -2.55 1.72
CA ARG A 84 -28.26 -1.36 0.86
C ARG A 84 -27.41 -0.28 1.53
N ALA A 85 -26.52 -0.71 2.43
CA ALA A 85 -25.66 0.18 3.17
C ALA A 85 -24.35 0.37 2.40
N ILE A 86 -23.99 1.64 2.18
CA ILE A 86 -22.58 2.03 2.07
C ILE A 86 -22.21 2.51 3.47
N PRO A 87 -21.15 1.99 4.10
CA PRO A 87 -20.62 2.66 5.27
C PRO A 87 -20.22 4.08 4.81
N TYR A 88 -20.97 5.09 5.27
CA TYR A 88 -20.50 6.47 5.20
C TYR A 88 -19.14 6.49 5.88
N ALA A 89 -18.16 7.09 5.22
CA ALA A 89 -16.79 7.15 5.67
C ALA A 89 -16.62 8.14 6.83
N ASP A 90 -17.34 7.94 7.94
CA ASP A 90 -16.96 8.53 9.23
C ASP A 90 -16.10 7.58 10.05
N GLU A 91 -16.16 6.29 9.74
CA GLU A 91 -15.11 5.36 10.15
C GLU A 91 -14.25 5.09 8.93
N LYS A 92 -13.25 5.96 8.71
CA LYS A 92 -11.95 5.43 8.28
C LYS A 92 -11.77 4.23 9.22
N PRO A 93 -11.64 2.97 8.73
CA PRO A 93 -11.17 1.93 9.62
C PRO A 93 -9.97 2.56 10.28
N GLU A 94 -9.95 2.68 11.61
CA GLU A 94 -8.75 3.11 12.31
C GLU A 94 -7.69 2.25 11.64
N LYS A 95 -6.90 2.86 10.75
CA LYS A 95 -5.71 2.21 10.23
C LYS A 95 -5.07 1.94 11.55
N ARG A 96 -5.03 0.67 11.98
CA ARG A 96 -4.17 0.28 13.09
C ARG A 96 -2.89 0.97 12.71
N VAL A 97 -2.57 2.04 13.42
CA VAL A 97 -1.41 2.84 13.09
C VAL A 97 -0.35 1.90 13.59
N ILE A 98 0.05 0.96 12.74
CA ILE A 98 1.21 0.14 12.95
C ILE A 98 2.28 1.21 12.87
N ARG A 99 2.58 1.80 14.04
CA ARG A 99 3.65 2.76 14.18
C ARG A 99 4.85 2.01 13.66
N LEU A 100 5.29 2.43 12.48
CA LEU A 100 6.40 1.78 11.84
C LEU A 100 7.58 1.91 12.80
N ARG A 101 8.28 0.80 13.02
CA ARG A 101 9.51 0.80 13.80
C ARG A 101 10.65 0.38 12.90
N LEU A 102 11.83 0.90 13.18
CA LEU A 102 13.04 0.35 12.60
C LEU A 102 13.19 -1.13 12.98
N PRO A 103 13.91 -1.92 12.16
CA PRO A 103 14.21 -3.31 12.50
C PRO A 103 14.79 -3.44 13.90
N ARG A 104 14.48 -4.54 14.60
CA ARG A 104 15.02 -4.77 15.96
C ARG A 104 16.55 -4.82 15.98
N GLU A 105 17.14 -5.24 14.87
CA GLU A 105 18.58 -5.37 14.64
C GLU A 105 19.22 -4.12 14.03
N PHE A 106 18.49 -2.99 13.97
CA PHE A 106 19.03 -1.72 13.49
C PHE A 106 20.09 -1.19 14.46
N GLU A 107 21.25 -0.87 13.91
CA GLU A 107 22.36 -0.22 14.62
C GLU A 107 22.70 1.09 13.91
N PRO A 108 22.82 2.23 14.63
CA PRO A 108 23.22 3.49 14.02
C PRO A 108 24.65 3.39 13.44
N LEU A 109 24.89 4.03 12.31
CA LEU A 109 26.21 4.05 11.68
C LEU A 109 27.07 5.14 12.33
N THR A 110 27.65 4.85 13.49
CA THR A 110 28.46 5.81 14.25
C THR A 110 29.95 5.75 13.91
N LEU A 111 30.66 6.84 14.19
CA LEU A 111 32.11 6.85 14.33
C LEU A 111 32.51 6.52 15.78
N PRO A 112 33.72 5.97 16.02
CA PRO A 112 34.75 5.61 15.04
C PRO A 112 34.43 4.33 14.25
N GLU A 113 35.15 4.12 13.14
CA GLU A 113 35.08 2.85 12.40
C GLU A 113 35.67 1.71 13.24
N GLY A 114 34.87 0.67 13.50
CA GLY A 114 35.23 -0.48 14.31
C GLY A 114 34.83 -1.82 13.68
N VAL A 115 35.10 -2.89 14.44
CA VAL A 115 34.76 -4.27 14.05
C VAL A 115 33.24 -4.42 14.06
N GLY A 116 32.63 -4.41 12.87
CA GLY A 116 31.18 -4.54 12.70
C GLY A 116 30.59 -3.49 11.76
N ASN A 117 31.00 -2.23 11.88
CA ASN A 117 30.49 -1.12 11.07
C ASN A 117 31.42 -0.73 9.89
N LYS A 118 32.71 -1.12 9.93
CA LYS A 118 33.74 -0.75 8.93
C LYS A 118 33.33 -1.02 7.48
N ARG A 119 32.64 -2.14 7.22
CA ARG A 119 32.16 -2.49 5.86
C ARG A 119 31.04 -1.56 5.38
N PHE A 120 30.20 -1.07 6.30
CA PHE A 120 29.12 -0.14 6.01
C PHE A 120 29.68 1.26 5.77
N TRP A 121 30.63 1.72 6.59
CA TRP A 121 31.37 2.97 6.34
C TRP A 121 32.10 2.97 5.01
N ARG A 122 32.78 1.86 4.65
CA ARG A 122 33.43 1.72 3.34
C ARG A 122 32.44 1.85 2.18
N TYR A 123 31.23 1.33 2.34
CA TYR A 123 30.18 1.50 1.34
C TYR A 123 29.67 2.95 1.31
N ALA A 124 29.33 3.52 2.46
CA ALA A 124 28.84 4.88 2.62
C ALA A 124 29.80 5.90 1.99
N LYS A 125 31.09 5.83 2.30
CA LYS A 125 32.15 6.68 1.72
C LYS A 125 32.23 6.56 0.20
N ARG A 126 32.20 5.35 -0.36
CA ARG A 126 32.16 5.15 -1.82
C ARG A 126 30.91 5.73 -2.46
N ARG A 127 29.81 5.85 -1.71
CA ARG A 127 28.56 6.49 -2.13
C ARG A 127 28.48 7.98 -1.79
N ARG A 128 29.57 8.57 -1.27
CA ARG A 128 29.66 9.98 -0.87
C ARG A 128 28.67 10.37 0.25
N LEU A 129 28.31 9.41 1.10
CA LEU A 129 27.63 9.69 2.35
C LEU A 129 28.68 10.12 3.37
N THR A 130 28.70 11.41 3.70
CA THR A 130 29.62 11.99 4.69
C THR A 130 29.11 11.68 6.11
N PRO A 131 29.97 11.78 7.15
CA PRO A 131 29.53 11.60 8.52
C PRO A 131 28.37 12.50 8.93
N GLU A 132 28.38 13.75 8.45
CA GLU A 132 27.33 14.74 8.73
C GLU A 132 25.99 14.32 8.12
N LEU A 133 25.99 13.75 6.91
CA LEU A 133 24.79 13.20 6.29
C LEU A 133 24.30 11.93 6.99
N VAL A 134 25.23 11.09 7.46
CA VAL A 134 24.88 9.87 8.19
C VAL A 134 24.17 10.22 9.50
N GLU A 135 24.66 11.24 10.20
CA GLU A 135 24.05 11.76 11.42
C GLU A 135 22.72 12.46 11.13
N ALA A 136 22.68 13.39 10.17
CA ALA A 136 21.48 14.18 9.85
C ALA A 136 20.27 13.35 9.40
N TYR A 137 20.49 12.14 8.88
CA TYR A 137 19.44 11.25 8.38
C TYR A 137 19.31 9.95 9.20
N ASP A 138 19.91 9.87 10.39
CA ASP A 138 19.90 8.68 11.25
C ASP A 138 20.24 7.38 10.49
N ILE A 139 21.24 7.44 9.61
CA ILE A 139 21.60 6.29 8.78
C ILE A 139 22.20 5.20 9.67
N GLY A 140 21.73 3.98 9.49
CA GLY A 140 22.21 2.81 10.23
C GLY A 140 22.40 1.58 9.35
N PHE A 141 22.47 0.42 9.99
CA PHE A 141 22.65 -0.85 9.31
C PHE A 141 22.11 -2.02 10.13
N CYS A 142 21.91 -3.16 9.47
CA CYS A 142 21.58 -4.43 10.14
C CYS A 142 22.67 -5.47 9.85
N ARG A 143 23.20 -6.11 10.90
CA ARG A 143 24.15 -7.23 10.78
C ARG A 143 23.49 -8.59 10.66
N SER A 144 22.25 -8.70 11.11
CA SER A 144 21.44 -9.92 11.17
C SER A 144 19.98 -9.60 10.84
N GLY A 145 19.12 -10.62 10.84
CA GLY A 145 17.70 -10.48 10.53
C GLY A 145 17.38 -10.30 9.05
N MET A 146 16.13 -9.94 8.75
CA MET A 146 15.61 -9.79 7.39
C MET A 146 16.37 -8.74 6.55
N TYR A 147 16.90 -7.71 7.21
CA TYR A 147 17.66 -6.64 6.58
C TYR A 147 19.17 -6.82 6.71
N SER A 148 19.65 -8.03 7.06
CA SER A 148 21.07 -8.31 7.20
C SER A 148 21.89 -7.89 5.98
N GLY A 149 23.03 -7.24 6.23
CA GLY A 149 23.94 -6.75 5.19
C GLY A 149 23.44 -5.52 4.46
N ARG A 150 22.46 -4.80 5.03
CA ARG A 150 21.91 -3.57 4.44
C ARG A 150 22.23 -2.34 5.27
N LEU A 151 22.43 -1.24 4.56
CA LEU A 151 22.44 0.12 5.09
C LEU A 151 20.99 0.64 5.08
N VAL A 152 20.52 1.11 6.22
CA VAL A 152 19.13 1.52 6.47
C VAL A 152 19.07 3.05 6.53
N ILE A 153 18.19 3.65 5.73
CA ILE A 153 17.95 5.09 5.65
C ILE A 153 16.49 5.35 6.08
N PRO A 154 16.27 5.81 7.31
CA PRO A 154 14.95 6.18 7.81
C PRO A 154 14.36 7.41 7.10
N PHE A 155 13.04 7.49 7.03
CA PHE A 155 12.30 8.66 6.58
C PHE A 155 11.28 9.07 7.64
N TYR A 156 11.42 10.30 8.12
CA TYR A 156 10.55 10.87 9.14
C TYR A 156 9.65 11.96 8.56
N TRP A 157 8.43 12.07 9.08
CA TRP A 157 7.53 13.18 8.85
C TRP A 157 7.01 13.67 10.19
N LYS A 158 7.29 14.93 10.54
CA LYS A 158 6.94 15.50 11.86
C LYS A 158 7.41 14.59 13.01
N ASP A 159 8.67 14.18 12.95
CA ASP A 159 9.33 13.30 13.93
C ASP A 159 8.74 11.87 14.07
N GLU A 160 7.80 11.50 13.20
CA GLU A 160 7.27 10.13 13.12
C GLU A 160 7.92 9.36 11.98
N LEU A 161 8.36 8.12 12.25
CA LEU A 161 8.92 7.24 11.21
C LEU A 161 7.80 6.82 10.24
N VAL A 162 7.93 7.22 8.98
CA VAL A 162 6.96 6.90 7.92
C VAL A 162 7.42 5.71 7.08
N SER A 163 8.71 5.59 6.83
CA SER A 163 9.30 4.49 6.05
C SER A 163 10.80 4.38 6.29
N PHE A 164 11.45 3.37 5.70
CA PHE A 164 12.90 3.34 5.54
C PHE A 164 13.28 2.58 4.26
N PHE A 165 14.44 2.91 3.68
CA PHE A 165 15.06 2.07 2.67
C PHE A 165 16.21 1.27 3.26
N ALA A 166 16.23 -0.03 3.01
CA ALA A 166 17.32 -0.92 3.34
C ALA A 166 18.05 -1.33 2.05
N ARG A 167 19.26 -0.78 1.85
CA ARG A 167 20.11 -1.01 0.67
C ARG A 167 21.14 -2.09 0.94
N ASP A 168 21.14 -3.16 0.16
CA ASP A 168 22.21 -4.17 0.20
C ASP A 168 23.56 -3.56 -0.16
N ILE A 169 24.54 -3.77 0.72
CA ILE A 169 25.91 -3.34 0.54
C ILE A 169 26.82 -4.45 0.01
N THR A 170 26.34 -5.70 0.00
CA THR A 170 27.12 -6.88 -0.41
C THR A 170 27.12 -7.11 -1.91
N ASN A 171 26.12 -6.59 -2.63
CA ASN A 171 25.81 -6.89 -4.03
C ASN A 171 25.58 -8.39 -4.30
N LYS A 172 25.36 -9.21 -3.26
CA LYS A 172 25.14 -10.65 -3.38
C LYS A 172 23.65 -11.01 -3.36
N GLN A 173 22.78 -10.07 -2.99
CA GLN A 173 21.35 -10.34 -2.83
C GLN A 173 20.57 -9.94 -4.08
N SER A 174 19.59 -10.76 -4.45
CA SER A 174 18.71 -10.52 -5.61
C SER A 174 17.91 -9.22 -5.47
N ARG A 175 17.44 -8.89 -4.26
CA ARG A 175 16.79 -7.61 -3.93
C ARG A 175 17.79 -6.60 -3.37
N LYS A 176 18.18 -5.65 -4.22
CA LYS A 176 19.16 -4.59 -3.86
C LYS A 176 18.61 -3.56 -2.88
N VAL A 177 17.31 -3.25 -2.93
CA VAL A 177 16.64 -2.31 -2.03
C VAL A 177 15.38 -2.97 -1.48
N MET A 178 15.11 -2.78 -0.19
CA MET A 178 13.89 -3.23 0.47
C MET A 178 13.27 -2.07 1.26
N SER A 179 11.95 -2.00 1.27
CA SER A 179 11.12 -1.17 2.14
C SER A 179 10.35 -2.08 3.12
N PRO A 180 9.83 -1.54 4.24
CA PRO A 180 8.93 -2.28 5.12
C PRO A 180 7.51 -2.46 4.58
N LEU A 181 7.17 -1.74 3.49
CA LEU A 181 5.90 -1.80 2.76
C LEU A 181 6.11 -2.41 1.38
#